data_AF-A0A4R9BY48-F1
#
_entry.id   AF-A0A4R9BY48-F1
#
_cell.length_a   1.000
_cell.length_b   1.000
_cell.length_c   1.000
_cell.angle_alpha   90.00
_cell.angle_beta   90.00
_cell.angle_gamma   90.00
#
_symmetry.space_group_name_H-M   'P 1'
#
loop_
_entity.id
_entity.type
_entity.pdbx_description
1 polymer ?
#
loop_
_entity_poly.entity_id
_entity_poly.type
_entity_poly.pdbx_seq_one_letter_code
_entity_poly.pdbx_strand_id
1 'polypeptide(L)'
;MSEVSGTPLTSGGLASPFVELLPITGAAISVFDQGRRASLIHATDATAARLEEMQFDLGEGPSFDAFKTAALVSAPDLTATEQWPAFLRSAAELTVGAIFTFPLMLGAACTGTVTCYRSTPGSLDERSAEIGTSLCRAVAGPAFRRAILLAEHESPDQDAPIESRREIHQATGMVLGQLEVNATDAFSRIRAYAFSSGYTVQEIAHAVVSRRLNFAELPE
;
A
#
# COMPACT_ATOMS: atom_id res chain seq x y z
N MET A 1 -1.06 40.44 11.05
CA MET A 1 -0.62 39.49 10.00
C MET A 1 0.57 38.72 10.56
N SER A 2 0.30 37.66 11.34
CA SER A 2 1.37 36.88 11.98
C SER A 2 1.87 35.83 11.01
N GLU A 3 3.14 35.96 10.60
CA GLU A 3 3.88 34.93 9.86
C GLU A 3 4.04 33.70 10.76
N VAL A 4 3.43 32.59 10.35
CA VAL A 4 3.72 31.27 10.91
C VAL A 4 4.98 30.78 10.19
N SER A 5 6.13 30.99 10.83
CA SER A 5 7.43 30.49 10.39
C SER A 5 7.42 28.97 10.49
N GLY A 6 7.29 28.30 9.34
CA GLY A 6 7.40 26.85 9.22
C GLY A 6 8.81 26.42 9.57
N THR A 7 8.98 25.83 10.74
CA THR A 7 10.24 25.23 11.16
C THR A 7 10.62 24.14 10.15
N PRO A 8 11.84 24.14 9.58
CA PRO A 8 12.26 23.13 8.63
C PRO A 8 12.30 21.76 9.32
N LEU A 9 11.66 20.75 8.70
CA LEU A 9 11.73 19.35 9.11
C LEU A 9 13.21 18.94 9.15
N THR A 10 13.72 18.75 10.36
CA THR A 10 15.12 18.43 10.66
C THR A 10 15.39 16.95 10.40
N SER A 11 16.40 16.63 9.59
CA SER A 11 17.20 15.38 9.50
C SER A 11 16.53 13.98 9.48
N GLY A 12 15.22 13.84 9.68
CA GLY A 12 14.46 12.60 9.63
C GLY A 12 13.63 12.52 8.34
N GLY A 13 13.36 11.30 7.86
CA GLY A 13 12.54 11.09 6.67
C GLY A 13 11.07 11.46 6.89
N LEU A 14 10.29 11.55 5.81
CA LEU A 14 8.91 12.07 5.85
C LEU A 14 7.99 11.35 6.84
N ALA A 15 8.23 10.06 7.10
CA ALA A 15 7.42 9.26 8.03
C ALA A 15 7.90 9.32 9.48
N SER A 16 9.11 9.83 9.75
CA SER A 16 9.69 9.86 11.10
C SER A 16 8.80 10.56 12.16
N PRO A 17 8.17 11.71 11.86
CA PRO A 17 7.30 12.39 12.84
C PRO A 17 6.12 11.55 13.34
N PHE A 18 5.66 10.55 12.57
CA PHE A 18 4.57 9.68 13.00
C PHE A 18 5.00 8.77 14.14
N VAL A 19 6.21 8.22 14.09
CA VAL A 19 6.76 7.36 15.15
C VAL A 19 7.14 8.18 16.38
N GLU A 20 7.56 9.44 16.19
CA GLU A 20 7.93 10.34 17.28
C GLU A 20 6.71 10.85 18.08
N LEU A 21 5.56 11.04 17.43
CA LEU A 21 4.40 11.72 18.01
C LEU A 21 3.19 10.81 18.26
N LEU A 22 3.16 9.62 17.67
CA LEU A 22 2.07 8.66 17.87
C LEU A 22 2.57 7.43 18.63
N PRO A 23 1.70 6.76 19.39
CA PRO A 23 2.03 5.50 20.04
C PRO A 23 2.02 4.34 19.02
N ILE A 24 2.90 4.37 18.04
CA ILE A 24 3.02 3.36 16.97
C ILE A 24 4.47 2.88 16.85
N THR A 25 4.68 1.70 16.28
CA THR A 25 6.01 1.10 16.15
C THR A 25 6.72 1.56 14.87
N GLY A 26 5.99 1.69 13.76
CA GLY A 26 6.54 2.20 12.51
C GLY A 26 5.47 2.72 11.57
N ALA A 27 5.89 3.46 10.55
CA ALA A 27 5.02 4.09 9.57
C ALA A 27 5.61 4.06 8.16
N ALA A 28 4.74 3.96 7.17
CA ALA A 28 5.09 4.09 5.76
C ALA A 28 4.14 5.07 5.06
N ILE A 29 4.71 5.83 4.12
CA ILE A 29 4.01 6.83 3.30
C ILE A 29 4.02 6.32 1.87
N SER A 30 2.83 6.27 1.27
CA SER A 30 2.65 5.79 -0.09
C SER A 30 1.78 6.76 -0.88
N VAL A 31 2.06 6.94 -2.16
CA VAL A 31 1.30 7.81 -3.07
C VAL A 31 0.78 6.95 -4.22
N PHE A 32 -0.46 7.20 -4.62
CA PHE A 32 -1.14 6.47 -5.68
C PHE A 32 -1.21 7.34 -6.94
N ASP A 33 -0.92 6.75 -8.09
CA ASP A 33 -1.09 7.41 -9.39
C ASP A 33 -2.54 7.28 -9.92
N GLN A 34 -2.79 7.85 -11.11
CA GLN A 34 -4.11 7.82 -11.75
C GLN A 34 -4.58 6.40 -12.12
N GLY A 35 -3.66 5.45 -12.27
CA GLY A 35 -3.93 4.03 -12.50
C GLY A 35 -4.07 3.21 -11.21
N ARG A 36 -4.07 3.87 -10.03
CA ARG A 36 -4.02 3.25 -8.69
C ARG A 36 -2.75 2.41 -8.46
N ARG A 37 -1.68 2.65 -9.20
CA ARG A 37 -0.37 2.10 -8.85
C ARG A 37 0.14 2.89 -7.65
N ALA A 38 0.48 2.17 -6.60
CA ALA A 38 1.01 2.77 -5.39
C ALA A 38 2.54 2.73 -5.43
N SER A 39 3.16 3.83 -5.02
CA SER A 39 4.61 3.96 -4.87
C SER A 39 4.94 4.26 -3.41
N LEU A 40 5.85 3.48 -2.83
CA LEU A 40 6.37 3.72 -1.49
C LEU A 40 7.31 4.93 -1.51
N ILE A 41 6.97 5.97 -0.77
CA ILE A 41 7.74 7.22 -0.72
C ILE A 41 8.79 7.17 0.38
N HIS A 42 8.40 6.63 1.54
CA HIS A 42 9.27 6.50 2.70
C HIS A 42 8.68 5.51 3.71
N ALA A 43 9.51 4.66 4.31
CA ALA A 43 9.17 3.82 5.44
C ALA A 43 10.16 4.05 6.59
N THR A 44 9.70 4.01 7.84
CA THR A 44 10.57 4.19 9.01
C THR A 44 11.41 2.96 9.32
N ASP A 45 10.94 1.77 8.90
CA ASP A 45 11.62 0.50 9.10
C ASP A 45 11.24 -0.51 8.00
N ALA A 46 11.90 -1.68 8.03
CA ALA A 46 11.67 -2.74 7.05
C ALA A 46 10.28 -3.38 7.17
N THR A 47 9.67 -3.41 8.37
CA THR A 47 8.33 -3.98 8.59
C THR A 47 7.27 -3.08 7.96
N ALA A 48 7.37 -1.76 8.14
CA ALA A 48 6.49 -0.78 7.51
C ALA A 48 6.60 -0.82 5.98
N ALA A 49 7.82 -0.92 5.45
CA ALA A 49 8.03 -1.11 4.01
C ALA A 49 7.37 -2.41 3.52
N ARG A 50 7.59 -3.52 4.23
CA ARG A 50 7.04 -4.83 3.87
C ARG A 50 5.51 -4.87 3.93
N LEU A 51 4.89 -4.20 4.90
CA LEU A 51 3.44 -4.09 5.00
C LEU A 51 2.83 -3.35 3.80
N GLU A 52 3.46 -2.28 3.31
CA GLU A 52 3.00 -1.59 2.11
C GLU A 52 3.20 -2.44 0.85
N GLU A 53 4.37 -3.07 0.69
CA GLU A 53 4.62 -4.01 -0.42
C GLU A 53 3.57 -5.13 -0.47
N MET A 54 3.25 -5.76 0.66
CA MET A 54 2.21 -6.79 0.73
C MET A 54 0.87 -6.27 0.23
N GLN A 55 0.46 -5.07 0.65
CA GLN A 55 -0.80 -4.50 0.19
C GLN A 55 -0.79 -4.25 -1.31
N PHE A 56 0.33 -3.76 -1.86
CA PHE A 56 0.47 -3.51 -3.30
C PHE A 56 0.45 -4.79 -4.11
N ASP A 57 1.21 -5.79 -3.69
CA ASP A 57 1.29 -7.10 -4.34
C ASP A 57 -0.08 -7.77 -4.35
N LEU A 58 -0.81 -7.72 -3.23
CA LEU A 58 -2.13 -8.35 -3.10
C LEU A 58 -3.26 -7.51 -3.73
N GLY A 59 -3.04 -6.20 -3.88
CA GLY A 59 -4.06 -5.24 -4.28
C GLY A 59 -5.21 -5.11 -3.29
N GLU A 60 -5.01 -5.51 -2.04
CA GLU A 60 -5.96 -5.40 -0.94
C GLU A 60 -5.25 -4.97 0.35
N GLY A 61 -6.01 -4.41 1.29
CA GLY A 61 -5.51 -4.00 2.58
C GLY A 61 -5.94 -2.59 2.97
N PRO A 62 -5.58 -2.17 4.20
CA PRO A 62 -6.06 -0.92 4.78
C PRO A 62 -5.67 0.33 3.97
N SER A 63 -4.54 0.33 3.24
CA SER A 63 -4.14 1.43 2.37
C SER A 63 -5.07 1.65 1.20
N PHE A 64 -5.53 0.57 0.54
CA PHE A 64 -6.51 0.68 -0.53
C PHE A 64 -7.87 1.18 -0.03
N ASP A 65 -8.30 0.71 1.14
CA ASP A 65 -9.57 1.14 1.74
C ASP A 65 -9.52 2.60 2.19
N ALA A 66 -8.43 3.04 2.84
CA ALA A 66 -8.25 4.42 3.23
C ALA A 66 -8.15 5.35 2.00
N PHE A 67 -7.44 4.91 0.95
CA PHE A 67 -7.36 5.63 -0.32
C PHE A 67 -8.73 5.78 -0.98
N LYS A 68 -9.51 4.70 -1.05
CA LYS A 68 -10.84 4.67 -1.67
C LYS A 68 -11.89 5.48 -0.90
N THR A 69 -11.87 5.39 0.43
CA THR A 69 -12.88 6.02 1.30
C THR A 69 -12.51 7.44 1.72
N ALA A 70 -11.24 7.84 1.53
CA ALA A 70 -10.69 9.09 2.06
C ALA A 70 -10.92 9.24 3.58
N ALA A 71 -10.91 8.12 4.31
CA ALA A 71 -11.15 8.06 5.75
C ALA A 71 -10.08 7.22 6.45
N LEU A 72 -9.90 7.46 7.76
CA LEU A 72 -9.04 6.65 8.60
C LEU A 72 -9.58 5.22 8.66
N VAL A 73 -8.75 4.26 8.27
CA VAL A 73 -9.00 2.84 8.46
C VAL A 73 -8.24 2.39 9.71
N SER A 74 -8.94 1.75 10.64
CA SER A 74 -8.40 1.35 11.94
C SER A 74 -8.67 -0.13 12.19
N ALA A 75 -7.60 -0.90 12.39
CA ALA A 75 -7.62 -2.29 12.80
C ALA A 75 -6.81 -2.43 14.10
N PRO A 76 -7.44 -2.25 15.27
CA PRO A 76 -6.75 -2.26 16.56
C PRO A 76 -6.27 -3.65 16.99
N ASP A 77 -6.78 -4.70 16.36
CA ASP A 77 -6.32 -6.08 16.54
C ASP A 77 -6.44 -6.82 15.21
N LEU A 78 -5.31 -7.16 14.60
CA LEU A 78 -5.27 -7.89 13.33
C LEU A 78 -5.84 -9.30 13.43
N THR A 79 -5.86 -9.90 14.63
CA THR A 79 -6.42 -11.24 14.83
C THR A 79 -7.96 -11.26 14.92
N ALA A 80 -8.57 -10.08 15.09
CA ALA A 80 -10.01 -9.94 15.30
C ALA A 80 -10.76 -9.40 14.06
N THR A 81 -10.06 -9.10 12.96
CA THR A 81 -10.64 -8.59 11.71
C THR A 81 -10.61 -9.64 10.60
N GLU A 82 -11.57 -9.59 9.69
CA GLU A 82 -11.68 -10.49 8.52
C GLU A 82 -11.68 -9.71 7.18
N GLN A 83 -11.44 -8.39 7.20
CA GLN A 83 -11.67 -7.49 6.05
C GLN A 83 -10.71 -7.70 4.88
N TRP A 84 -9.46 -8.12 5.15
CA TRP A 84 -8.39 -8.25 4.15
C TRP A 84 -7.73 -9.63 4.28
N PRO A 85 -8.41 -10.71 3.90
CA PRO A 85 -8.01 -12.06 4.27
C PRO A 85 -6.65 -12.49 3.69
N ALA A 86 -6.29 -12.05 2.47
CA ALA A 86 -4.97 -12.35 1.91
C ALA A 86 -3.88 -11.51 2.58
N PHE A 87 -4.15 -10.24 2.85
CA PHE A 87 -3.23 -9.36 3.59
C PHE A 87 -2.99 -9.87 5.01
N LEU A 88 -4.03 -10.27 5.73
CA LEU A 88 -3.94 -10.81 7.09
C LEU A 88 -3.13 -12.12 7.15
N ARG A 89 -3.30 -13.01 6.16
CA ARG A 89 -2.48 -14.22 6.03
C ARG A 89 -1.00 -13.88 5.86
N SER A 90 -0.67 -12.96 4.97
CA SER A 90 0.72 -12.54 4.73
C SER A 90 1.31 -11.78 5.92
N ALA A 91 0.52 -10.93 6.58
CA ALA A 91 0.96 -10.14 7.73
C ALA A 91 1.16 -10.98 8.99
N ALA A 92 0.57 -12.18 9.09
CA ALA A 92 0.73 -13.09 10.22
C ALA A 92 2.18 -13.55 10.45
N GLU A 93 3.04 -13.46 9.43
CA GLU A 93 4.47 -13.75 9.54
C GLU A 93 5.28 -12.59 10.14
N LEU A 94 4.66 -11.42 10.33
CA LEU A 94 5.28 -10.21 10.87
C LEU A 94 4.83 -9.94 12.31
N THR A 95 5.68 -9.28 13.10
CA THR A 95 5.33 -8.83 14.45
C THR A 95 4.46 -7.56 14.40
N VAL A 96 3.19 -7.73 14.02
CA VAL A 96 2.21 -6.63 13.88
C VAL A 96 0.91 -7.01 14.57
N GLY A 97 0.48 -6.20 15.54
CA GLY A 97 -0.75 -6.39 16.30
C GLY A 97 -1.87 -5.44 15.91
N ALA A 98 -1.56 -4.24 15.41
CA ALA A 98 -2.55 -3.25 14.97
C ALA A 98 -2.06 -2.43 13.79
N ILE A 99 -2.99 -1.94 12.96
CA ILE A 99 -2.73 -1.06 11.82
C ILE A 99 -3.72 0.11 11.80
N PHE A 100 -3.20 1.30 11.50
CA PHE A 100 -3.96 2.53 11.32
C PHE A 100 -3.51 3.20 10.04
N THR A 101 -4.40 3.34 9.07
CA THR A 101 -4.06 3.93 7.78
C THR A 101 -4.84 5.20 7.53
N PHE A 102 -4.09 6.29 7.42
CA PHE A 102 -4.61 7.64 7.22
C PHE A 102 -4.58 8.00 5.74
N PRO A 103 -5.60 8.70 5.21
CA PRO A 103 -5.57 9.22 3.86
C PRO A 103 -4.69 10.48 3.77
N LEU A 104 -3.88 10.57 2.71
CA LEU A 104 -3.15 11.78 2.34
C LEU A 104 -4.02 12.62 1.43
N MET A 105 -4.60 13.68 1.98
CA MET A 105 -5.48 14.59 1.25
C MET A 105 -4.71 15.78 0.69
N LEU A 106 -4.82 16.02 -0.61
CA LEU A 106 -4.39 17.25 -1.27
C LEU A 106 -5.63 17.98 -1.81
N GLY A 107 -6.10 18.97 -1.05
CA GLY A 107 -7.41 19.56 -1.28
C GLY A 107 -8.51 18.52 -1.04
N ALA A 108 -9.36 18.30 -2.04
CA ALA A 108 -10.44 17.30 -1.99
C ALA A 108 -10.01 15.91 -2.51
N ALA A 109 -8.81 15.78 -3.07
CA ALA A 109 -8.33 14.52 -3.63
C ALA A 109 -7.50 13.74 -2.60
N CYS A 110 -7.79 12.45 -2.44
CA CYS A 110 -6.87 11.53 -1.77
C CYS A 110 -5.77 11.16 -2.77
N THR A 111 -4.52 11.50 -2.45
CA THR A 111 -3.36 11.21 -3.32
C THR A 111 -2.54 10.05 -2.79
N GLY A 112 -2.80 9.57 -1.57
CA GLY A 112 -2.04 8.49 -0.98
C GLY A 112 -2.48 8.13 0.42
N THR A 113 -1.62 7.41 1.12
CA THR A 113 -1.88 6.98 2.50
C THR A 113 -0.63 7.01 3.36
N VAL A 114 -0.85 7.10 4.67
CA VAL A 114 0.16 6.78 5.69
C VAL A 114 -0.34 5.58 6.48
N THR A 115 0.36 4.46 6.36
CA THR A 115 0.08 3.25 7.12
C THR A 115 1.00 3.18 8.32
N CYS A 116 0.41 3.28 9.51
CA CYS A 116 1.09 3.13 10.78
C CYS A 116 0.78 1.75 11.34
N TYR A 117 1.79 1.07 11.89
CA TYR A 117 1.60 -0.22 12.56
C TYR A 117 2.07 -0.16 14.02
N ARG A 118 1.47 -1.01 14.85
CA ARG A 118 1.94 -1.30 16.20
C ARG A 118 2.24 -2.79 16.32
N SER A 119 3.32 -3.14 17.00
CA SER A 119 3.70 -4.54 17.25
C SER A 119 2.75 -5.30 18.19
N THR A 120 1.96 -4.58 18.98
CA THR A 120 0.94 -5.12 19.88
C THR A 120 -0.46 -4.62 19.51
N PRO A 121 -1.51 -5.40 19.80
CA PRO A 121 -2.89 -4.94 19.67
C PRO A 121 -3.17 -3.73 20.58
N GLY A 122 -4.14 -2.92 20.18
CA GLY A 122 -4.67 -1.80 20.94
C GLY A 122 -5.15 -0.67 20.04
N SER A 123 -6.19 0.05 20.48
CA SER A 123 -6.76 1.16 19.72
C SER A 123 -5.85 2.39 19.69
N LEU A 124 -5.99 3.17 18.62
CA LEU A 124 -5.51 4.54 18.56
C LEU A 124 -6.56 5.45 19.19
N ASP A 125 -6.18 6.22 20.21
CA ASP A 125 -7.11 7.18 20.83
C ASP A 125 -7.40 8.38 19.91
N GLU A 126 -8.46 9.11 20.23
CA GLU A 126 -8.95 10.23 19.41
C GLU A 126 -7.89 11.32 19.24
N ARG A 127 -7.14 11.63 20.30
CA ARG A 127 -6.04 12.60 20.26
C ARG A 127 -4.93 12.17 19.31
N SER A 128 -4.54 10.90 19.34
CA SER A 128 -3.52 10.37 18.44
C SER A 128 -4.03 10.32 17.00
N ALA A 129 -5.31 10.03 16.78
CA ALA A 129 -5.92 10.10 15.46
C ALA A 129 -5.93 11.53 14.89
N GLU A 130 -6.19 12.55 15.72
CA GLU A 130 -6.11 13.97 15.35
C GLU A 130 -4.68 14.40 15.01
N ILE A 131 -3.70 13.97 15.80
CA ILE A 131 -2.27 14.22 15.53
C ILE A 131 -1.87 13.56 14.21
N GLY A 132 -2.23 12.30 13.98
CA GLY A 132 -1.95 11.57 12.74
C GLY A 132 -2.57 12.25 11.52
N THR A 133 -3.81 12.71 11.63
CA THR A 133 -4.49 13.48 10.59
C THR A 133 -3.76 14.80 10.29
N SER A 134 -3.30 15.50 11.33
CA SER A 134 -2.55 16.75 11.18
C SER A 134 -1.19 16.55 10.53
N LEU A 135 -0.49 15.46 10.88
CA LEU A 135 0.75 15.06 10.23
C LEU A 135 0.52 14.72 8.76
N CYS A 136 -0.55 14.00 8.42
CA CYS A 136 -0.92 13.70 7.03
C CYS A 136 -1.09 14.96 6.19
N ARG A 137 -1.73 16.01 6.74
CA ARG A 137 -1.85 17.31 6.06
C ARG A 137 -0.49 17.96 5.80
N ALA A 138 0.44 17.85 6.76
CA ALA A 138 1.79 18.41 6.62
C ALA A 138 2.64 17.66 5.59
N VAL A 139 2.51 16.33 5.49
CA VAL A 139 3.33 15.50 4.59
C VAL A 139 2.74 15.28 3.20
N ALA A 140 1.44 15.53 2.98
CA ALA A 140 0.77 15.27 1.69
C ALA A 140 1.46 15.96 0.51
N GLY A 141 1.77 17.27 0.62
CA GLY A 141 2.45 18.02 -0.43
C GLY A 141 3.88 17.52 -0.70
N PRO A 142 4.75 17.43 0.32
CA PRO A 142 6.09 16.86 0.18
C PRO A 142 6.12 15.43 -0.37
N ALA A 143 5.23 14.54 0.09
CA ALA A 143 5.12 13.17 -0.39
C ALA A 143 4.72 13.13 -1.87
N PHE A 144 3.70 13.90 -2.26
CA PHE A 144 3.26 13.99 -3.64
C PHE A 144 4.36 14.54 -4.57
N ARG A 145 5.08 15.59 -4.14
CA ARG A 145 6.23 16.12 -4.89
C ARG A 145 7.31 15.06 -5.08
N ARG A 146 7.62 14.29 -4.04
CA ARG A 146 8.60 13.21 -4.12
C ARG A 146 8.14 12.11 -5.06
N ALA A 147 6.85 11.78 -5.08
CA ALA A 147 6.28 10.82 -6.00
C ALA A 147 6.45 11.26 -7.47
N ILE A 148 6.19 12.54 -7.78
CA ILE A 148 6.43 13.09 -9.14
C ILE A 148 7.90 12.94 -9.53
N LEU A 149 8.82 13.32 -8.63
CA LEU A 149 10.25 13.19 -8.90
C LEU A 149 10.65 11.72 -9.10
N LEU A 150 10.12 10.79 -8.30
CA LEU A 150 10.37 9.37 -8.50
C LEU A 150 9.84 8.91 -9.86
N ALA A 151 8.62 9.29 -10.24
CA ALA A 151 8.04 8.95 -11.53
C ALA A 151 8.81 9.52 -12.74
N GLU A 152 9.45 10.69 -12.59
CA GLU A 152 10.31 11.28 -13.62
C GLU A 152 11.65 10.53 -13.79
N HIS A 153 12.12 9.86 -12.72
CA HIS A 153 13.36 9.08 -12.72
C HIS A 153 13.13 7.57 -12.88
N GLU A 154 11.91 7.09 -12.65
CA GLU A 154 11.46 5.75 -13.01
C GLU A 154 11.40 5.66 -14.54
N SER A 155 12.50 5.20 -15.14
CA SER A 155 12.35 4.38 -16.34
C SER A 155 11.37 3.25 -16.01
N PRO A 156 10.49 2.80 -16.93
CA PRO A 156 9.32 1.94 -16.66
C PRO A 156 9.58 0.54 -16.02
N ASP A 157 10.75 0.30 -15.43
CA ASP A 157 11.30 -1.00 -15.08
C ASP A 157 11.76 -1.17 -13.60
N GLN A 158 11.64 -0.20 -12.68
CA GLN A 158 12.28 -0.32 -11.33
C GLN A 158 11.39 0.10 -10.13
N ASP A 159 11.66 -0.47 -8.94
CA ASP A 159 11.05 -0.24 -7.58
C ASP A 159 9.88 -1.08 -6.95
N ALA A 160 10.08 -2.40 -6.94
CA ALA A 160 9.65 -3.47 -6.02
C ALA A 160 10.74 -4.54 -6.20
N PRO A 161 10.78 -5.67 -5.47
CA PRO A 161 11.79 -6.69 -5.76
C PRO A 161 11.68 -6.99 -7.26
N ILE A 162 12.72 -6.65 -8.04
CA ILE A 162 12.64 -6.54 -9.52
C ILE A 162 12.04 -7.83 -10.10
N GLU A 163 12.34 -8.96 -9.46
CA GLU A 163 11.76 -10.27 -9.74
C GLU A 163 10.22 -10.30 -9.66
N SER A 164 9.61 -9.85 -8.55
CA SER A 164 8.17 -10.00 -8.27
C SER A 164 7.31 -9.18 -9.23
N ARG A 165 7.64 -7.89 -9.44
CA ARG A 165 6.90 -7.06 -10.40
C ARG A 165 7.11 -7.51 -11.84
N ARG A 166 8.32 -7.92 -12.22
CA ARG A 166 8.56 -8.43 -13.58
C ARG A 166 7.74 -9.68 -13.84
N GLU A 167 7.65 -10.57 -12.86
CA GLU A 167 6.86 -11.80 -12.96
C GLU A 167 5.35 -11.49 -13.03
N ILE A 168 4.83 -10.57 -12.23
CA ILE A 168 3.42 -10.12 -12.29
C ILE A 168 3.11 -9.47 -13.64
N HIS A 169 3.99 -8.61 -14.16
CA HIS A 169 3.82 -8.00 -15.49
C HIS A 169 3.88 -9.05 -16.61
N GLN A 170 4.80 -10.01 -16.51
CA GLN A 170 4.91 -11.11 -17.46
C GLN A 170 3.66 -11.99 -17.44
N ALA A 171 3.16 -12.35 -16.26
CA ALA A 171 1.92 -13.08 -16.09
C ALA A 171 0.73 -12.31 -16.69
N THR A 172 0.65 -11.01 -16.43
CA THR A 172 -0.39 -10.13 -16.99
C THR A 172 -0.35 -10.13 -18.52
N GLY A 173 0.84 -10.05 -19.13
CA GLY A 173 1.00 -10.16 -20.58
C GLY A 173 0.61 -11.53 -21.14
N MET A 174 0.88 -12.61 -20.41
CA MET A 174 0.45 -13.95 -20.79
C MET A 174 -1.08 -14.09 -20.72
N VAL A 175 -1.73 -13.58 -19.68
CA VAL A 175 -3.20 -13.61 -19.54
C VAL A 175 -3.89 -12.72 -20.57
N LEU A 176 -3.29 -11.57 -20.91
CA LEU A 176 -3.72 -10.74 -22.04
C LEU A 176 -3.78 -11.55 -23.34
N GLY A 177 -2.73 -12.32 -23.63
CA GLY A 177 -2.70 -13.19 -24.81
C GLY A 177 -3.65 -14.38 -24.72
N GLN A 178 -3.90 -14.92 -23.53
CA GLN A 178 -4.81 -16.06 -23.32
C GLN A 178 -6.28 -15.67 -23.50
N LEU A 179 -6.67 -14.49 -23.05
CA LEU A 179 -8.07 -14.04 -23.01
C LEU A 179 -8.41 -12.96 -24.03
N GLU A 180 -7.42 -12.43 -24.76
CA GLU A 180 -7.57 -11.32 -25.72
C GLU A 180 -8.21 -10.06 -25.10
N VAL A 181 -7.88 -9.76 -23.84
CA VAL A 181 -8.37 -8.60 -23.09
C VAL A 181 -7.31 -7.53 -22.92
N ASN A 182 -7.66 -6.33 -22.46
CA ASN A 182 -6.64 -5.33 -22.13
C ASN A 182 -5.87 -5.67 -20.84
N ALA A 183 -4.74 -5.01 -20.61
CA ALA A 183 -3.89 -5.28 -19.44
C ALA A 183 -4.60 -5.07 -18.09
N THR A 184 -5.51 -4.08 -18.01
CA THR A 184 -6.31 -3.82 -16.80
C THR A 184 -7.24 -4.99 -16.48
N ASP A 185 -7.92 -5.53 -17.50
CA ASP A 185 -8.83 -6.66 -17.35
C ASP A 185 -8.05 -7.95 -17.06
N ALA A 186 -6.92 -8.18 -17.73
CA ALA A 186 -6.04 -9.33 -17.45
C ALA A 186 -5.54 -9.33 -16.01
N PHE A 187 -5.04 -8.19 -15.52
CA PHE A 187 -4.61 -8.06 -14.14
C PHE A 187 -5.77 -8.21 -13.15
N SER A 188 -6.95 -7.69 -13.50
CA SER A 188 -8.17 -7.87 -12.71
C SER A 188 -8.59 -9.35 -12.61
N ARG A 189 -8.43 -10.13 -13.68
CA ARG A 189 -8.67 -11.59 -13.67
C ARG A 189 -7.67 -12.31 -12.76
N ILE A 190 -6.38 -11.96 -12.85
CA ILE A 190 -5.34 -12.50 -11.95
C ILE A 190 -5.71 -12.25 -10.49
N ARG A 191 -6.10 -11.01 -10.16
CA ARG A 191 -6.53 -10.63 -8.81
C ARG A 191 -7.80 -11.36 -8.36
N ALA A 192 -8.80 -11.44 -9.21
CA ALA A 192 -10.04 -12.14 -8.90
C ALA A 192 -9.81 -13.63 -8.61
N TYR A 193 -8.93 -14.27 -9.39
CA TYR A 193 -8.57 -15.67 -9.20
C TYR A 193 -7.72 -15.90 -7.94
N ALA A 194 -6.77 -15.01 -7.67
CA ALA A 194 -5.99 -15.01 -6.43
C ALA A 194 -6.93 -14.95 -5.22
N PHE A 195 -7.87 -14.00 -5.25
CA PHE A 195 -8.87 -13.83 -4.20
C PHE A 195 -9.75 -15.07 -4.02
N SER A 196 -10.34 -15.61 -5.10
CA SER A 196 -11.24 -16.76 -5.01
C SER A 196 -10.54 -18.06 -4.62
N SER A 197 -9.25 -18.20 -4.94
CA SER A 197 -8.45 -19.41 -4.67
C SER A 197 -7.64 -19.33 -3.38
N GLY A 198 -7.69 -18.20 -2.67
CA GLY A 198 -6.94 -18.00 -1.42
C GLY A 198 -5.43 -17.81 -1.59
N TYR A 199 -4.94 -17.69 -2.82
CA TYR A 199 -3.53 -17.44 -3.14
C TYR A 199 -3.24 -15.94 -3.30
N THR A 200 -1.97 -15.57 -3.20
CA THR A 200 -1.49 -14.22 -3.50
C THR A 200 -1.41 -13.99 -5.02
N VAL A 201 -1.48 -12.74 -5.45
CA VAL A 201 -1.28 -12.36 -6.87
C VAL A 201 0.09 -12.82 -7.36
N GLN A 202 1.12 -12.78 -6.51
CA GLN A 202 2.45 -13.26 -6.85
C GLN A 202 2.47 -14.78 -7.08
N GLU A 203 1.80 -15.58 -6.25
CA GLU A 203 1.68 -17.02 -6.47
C GLU A 203 0.91 -17.36 -7.75
N ILE A 204 -0.15 -16.62 -8.05
CA ILE A 204 -0.90 -16.75 -9.30
C ILE A 204 -0.03 -16.34 -10.49
N ALA A 205 0.69 -15.23 -10.40
CA ALA A 205 1.60 -14.78 -11.44
C ALA A 205 2.70 -15.82 -11.72
N HIS A 206 3.30 -16.36 -10.66
CA HIS A 206 4.27 -17.44 -10.77
C HIS A 206 3.66 -18.71 -11.40
N ALA A 207 2.42 -19.08 -11.06
CA ALA A 207 1.72 -20.20 -11.67
C ALA A 207 1.43 -19.99 -13.17
N VAL A 208 1.09 -18.76 -13.58
CA VAL A 208 0.92 -18.41 -15.00
C VAL A 208 2.24 -18.46 -15.75
N VAL A 209 3.29 -17.84 -15.22
CA VAL A 209 4.62 -17.77 -15.86
C VAL A 209 5.25 -19.16 -15.98
N SER A 210 5.07 -20.01 -14.96
CA SER A 210 5.50 -21.42 -14.98
C SER A 210 4.56 -22.35 -15.75
N ARG A 211 3.50 -21.82 -16.38
CA ARG A 211 2.48 -22.55 -17.16
C ARG A 211 1.74 -23.64 -16.39
N ARG A 212 1.63 -23.50 -15.07
CA ARG A 212 0.79 -24.33 -14.19
C ARG A 212 -0.66 -23.83 -14.12
N LEU A 213 -0.90 -22.59 -14.54
CA LEU A 213 -2.23 -21.99 -14.62
C LEU A 213 -2.45 -21.34 -15.98
N ASN A 214 -3.55 -21.71 -16.64
CA ASN A 214 -3.99 -21.12 -17.90
C ASN A 214 -5.40 -20.54 -17.71
N PHE A 215 -5.55 -19.23 -17.87
CA PHE A 215 -6.83 -18.56 -17.68
C PHE A 215 -7.86 -18.89 -18.76
N ALA A 216 -7.42 -19.33 -19.95
CA ALA A 216 -8.33 -19.76 -21.01
C ALA A 216 -9.00 -21.12 -20.72
N GLU A 217 -8.47 -21.88 -19.75
CA GLU A 217 -8.98 -23.21 -19.36
C GLU A 217 -9.81 -23.17 -18.07
N LEU A 218 -9.92 -22.00 -17.43
CA LEU A 218 -10.71 -21.83 -16.23
C LEU A 218 -12.21 -21.74 -16.58
N PRO A 219 -13.09 -22.38 -15.80
CA PRO A 219 -14.53 -22.16 -15.92
C PRO A 219 -14.88 -20.70 -15.60
N GLU A 220 -15.89 -20.14 -16.28
CA GLU A 220 -16.38 -18.76 -16.09
C GLU A 220 -16.86 -18.47 -14.66
#